data_AF-A0A1S4C8H4-F1
#
_entry.id   AF-A0A1S4C8H4-F1
#
_cell.length_a   1.000
_cell.length_b   1.000
_cell.length_c   1.000
_cell.angle_alpha   90.00
_cell.angle_beta   90.00
_cell.angle_gamma   90.00
#
_symmetry.space_group_name_H-M   'P 1'
#
loop_
_entity.id
_entity.type
_entity.pdbx_description
1 polymer ?
#
loop_
_entity_poly.entity_id
_entity_poly.type
_entity_poly.pdbx_seq_one_letter_code
_entity_poly.pdbx_strand_id
1 'polypeptide(L)'
;MSESSCSSKRRCFCGDIANHFTSTIVYNPGKRFYKCAKPENESCGFWEWKDKVLPDIALVVINNFKSKFDVAHVQLNTLNMALDARNIERDTLMEKVNALVAINIVEANKARELEEKVLKLKMFIIISYTLFVGFVAAFLMK
;
A
#
# COMPACT_ATOMS: atom_id res chain seq x y z
N MET A 1 -8.02 -37.71 31.12
CA MET A 1 -9.21 -37.37 31.93
C MET A 1 -10.38 -37.25 30.96
N SER A 2 -11.37 -38.13 31.11
CA SER A 2 -12.43 -38.37 30.14
C SER A 2 -13.48 -37.28 30.22
N GLU A 3 -13.66 -36.51 29.15
CA GLU A 3 -14.77 -35.55 29.01
C GLU A 3 -16.10 -36.31 28.91
N SER A 4 -16.68 -36.55 30.09
CA SER A 4 -18.10 -36.85 30.27
C SER A 4 -18.92 -35.60 29.93
N SER A 5 -19.00 -35.25 28.65
CA SER A 5 -20.10 -34.37 28.19
C SER A 5 -21.35 -35.24 28.13
N CYS A 6 -22.34 -34.89 28.95
CA CYS A 6 -23.68 -35.47 28.92
C CYS A 6 -24.37 -35.03 27.62
N SER A 7 -23.92 -35.59 26.48
CA SER A 7 -24.60 -35.48 25.19
C SER A 7 -25.90 -36.25 25.33
N SER A 8 -26.98 -35.57 25.70
CA SER A 8 -28.35 -36.06 25.57
C SER A 8 -28.48 -36.71 24.20
N LYS A 9 -28.51 -38.05 24.16
CA LYS A 9 -28.56 -38.80 22.90
C LYS A 9 -29.79 -38.33 22.12
N ARG A 10 -29.60 -37.69 20.96
CA ARG A 10 -30.68 -37.15 20.13
C ARG A 10 -31.61 -38.29 19.75
N ARG A 11 -32.92 -38.14 19.98
CA ARG A 11 -33.93 -39.12 19.60
C ARG A 11 -34.60 -38.71 18.29
N CYS A 12 -34.87 -39.70 17.44
CA CYS A 12 -35.67 -39.53 16.24
C CYS A 12 -37.17 -39.57 16.57
N PHE A 13 -38.03 -39.34 15.58
CA PHE A 13 -39.49 -39.36 15.77
C PHE A 13 -40.06 -40.75 16.07
N CYS A 14 -39.30 -41.84 15.86
CA CYS A 14 -39.67 -43.18 16.35
C CYS A 14 -39.47 -43.35 17.87
N GLY A 15 -38.80 -42.41 18.55
CA GLY A 15 -38.36 -42.55 19.94
C GLY A 15 -36.97 -43.19 20.10
N ASP A 16 -36.43 -43.81 19.04
CA ASP A 16 -35.09 -44.41 19.02
C ASP A 16 -33.98 -43.36 18.97
N ILE A 17 -32.76 -43.72 19.39
CA ILE A 17 -31.58 -42.85 19.28
C ILE A 17 -31.22 -42.65 17.79
N ALA A 18 -31.06 -41.39 17.39
CA ALA A 18 -30.60 -41.03 16.05
C ALA A 18 -29.11 -41.33 15.88
N ASN A 19 -28.73 -41.86 14.72
CA ASN A 19 -27.35 -42.12 14.37
C ASN A 19 -26.66 -40.85 13.88
N HIS A 20 -25.33 -40.80 14.06
CA HIS A 20 -24.50 -39.67 13.66
C HIS A 20 -23.74 -39.97 12.37
N PHE A 21 -23.80 -39.05 11.42
CA PHE A 21 -23.19 -39.18 10.11
C PHE A 21 -22.35 -37.95 9.77
N THR A 22 -21.42 -38.12 8.85
CA THR A 22 -20.62 -37.04 8.25
C THR A 22 -20.97 -36.98 6.77
N SER A 23 -21.33 -35.81 6.29
CA SER A 23 -21.68 -35.61 4.89
C SER A 23 -20.44 -35.74 4.00
N THR A 24 -20.60 -36.47 2.90
CA THR A 24 -19.56 -36.68 1.88
C THR A 24 -19.89 -35.97 0.56
N ILE A 25 -21.02 -35.27 0.46
CA ILE A 25 -21.39 -34.55 -0.75
C ILE A 25 -20.60 -33.24 -0.88
N VAL A 26 -20.34 -32.83 -2.13
CA VAL A 26 -19.48 -31.68 -2.48
C VAL A 26 -19.96 -30.36 -1.89
N TYR A 27 -21.27 -30.19 -1.67
CA TYR A 27 -21.84 -28.94 -1.17
C TYR A 27 -21.65 -28.72 0.34
N ASN A 28 -21.49 -29.79 1.13
CA ASN A 28 -21.33 -29.69 2.59
C ASN A 28 -20.36 -30.76 3.13
N PRO A 29 -19.15 -30.88 2.56
CA PRO A 29 -18.22 -31.94 2.89
C PRO A 29 -17.78 -31.84 4.34
N GLY A 30 -17.76 -32.97 5.04
CA GLY A 30 -17.34 -33.03 6.44
C GLY A 30 -18.36 -32.49 7.45
N LYS A 31 -19.49 -31.91 7.00
CA LYS A 31 -20.54 -31.42 7.92
C LYS A 31 -21.24 -32.61 8.57
N ARG A 32 -21.37 -32.58 9.90
CA ARG A 32 -21.95 -33.67 10.69
C ARG A 32 -23.44 -33.48 10.90
N PHE A 33 -24.22 -34.56 10.87
CA PHE A 33 -25.66 -34.52 11.07
C PHE A 33 -26.16 -35.76 11.82
N TYR A 34 -27.37 -35.67 12.36
CA TYR A 34 -28.10 -36.78 12.95
C TYR A 34 -29.21 -37.22 12.00
N LYS A 35 -29.45 -38.53 11.85
CA LYS A 35 -30.65 -39.05 11.17
C LYS A 35 -31.18 -40.33 11.82
N CYS A 36 -32.41 -40.70 11.51
CA CYS A 36 -32.98 -41.98 11.94
C CYS A 36 -32.05 -43.15 11.54
N ALA A 37 -31.86 -44.11 12.46
CA ALA A 37 -30.99 -45.26 12.24
C ALA A 37 -31.65 -46.36 11.38
N LYS A 38 -32.99 -46.34 11.27
CA LYS A 38 -33.76 -47.30 10.48
C LYS A 38 -33.48 -47.14 8.98
N PRO A 39 -33.59 -48.24 8.21
CA PRO A 39 -33.48 -48.18 6.75
C PRO A 39 -34.57 -47.26 6.17
N GLU A 40 -34.34 -46.76 4.96
CA GLU A 40 -35.13 -45.68 4.34
C GLU A 40 -36.63 -45.98 4.30
N ASN A 41 -37.00 -47.24 4.03
CA ASN A 41 -38.38 -47.72 3.98
C ASN A 41 -39.10 -47.71 5.34
N GLU A 42 -38.36 -47.70 6.44
CA GLU A 42 -38.88 -47.74 7.83
C GLU A 42 -38.46 -46.50 8.64
N SER A 43 -37.77 -45.57 8.00
CA SER A 43 -37.26 -44.35 8.62
C SER A 43 -38.42 -43.39 8.89
N CYS A 44 -38.40 -42.74 10.05
CA CYS A 44 -39.33 -41.64 10.34
C CYS A 44 -38.96 -40.32 9.67
N GLY A 45 -37.92 -40.28 8.82
CA GLY A 45 -37.47 -39.06 8.14
C GLY A 45 -36.76 -38.04 9.04
N PHE A 46 -36.50 -38.36 10.31
CA PHE A 46 -35.75 -37.48 11.22
C PHE A 46 -34.37 -37.15 10.65
N TRP A 47 -34.04 -35.86 10.59
CA TRP A 47 -32.74 -35.34 10.18
C TRP A 47 -32.47 -33.97 10.82
N GLU A 48 -31.26 -33.75 11.34
CA GLU A 48 -30.85 -32.48 11.95
C GLU A 48 -29.33 -32.25 11.79
N TRP A 49 -28.91 -31.02 11.52
CA TRP A 49 -27.48 -30.69 11.54
C TRP A 49 -26.91 -30.78 12.95
N LYS A 50 -25.69 -31.35 13.06
CA LYS A 50 -24.86 -31.21 14.25
C LYS A 50 -24.10 -29.90 14.15
N ASP A 51 -24.83 -28.80 14.25
CA ASP A 51 -24.18 -27.50 14.35
C ASP A 51 -23.45 -27.44 15.70
N LYS A 52 -22.15 -27.15 15.66
CA LYS A 52 -21.39 -26.91 16.88
C LYS A 52 -21.71 -25.49 17.32
N VAL A 53 -22.38 -25.34 18.46
CA VAL A 53 -22.40 -24.05 19.15
C VAL A 53 -20.95 -23.74 19.47
N LEU A 54 -20.42 -22.66 18.87
CA LEU A 54 -19.11 -22.15 19.24
C LEU A 54 -19.19 -21.71 20.70
N PRO A 55 -18.25 -22.15 21.57
CA PRO A 55 -18.20 -21.62 22.93
C PRO A 55 -18.09 -20.10 22.89
N ASP A 56 -18.71 -19.42 23.86
CA ASP A 56 -18.72 -17.94 23.92
C ASP A 56 -17.29 -17.35 23.86
N ILE A 57 -16.33 -18.03 24.48
CA ILE A 57 -14.90 -17.67 24.44
C ILE A 57 -14.38 -17.61 23.00
N ALA A 58 -14.75 -18.58 22.15
CA ALA A 58 -14.33 -18.61 20.76
C ALA A 58 -14.93 -17.44 19.96
N LEU A 59 -16.18 -17.08 20.22
CA LEU A 59 -16.83 -15.93 19.58
C LEU A 59 -16.17 -14.61 19.98
N VAL A 60 -15.84 -14.43 21.26
CA VAL A 60 -15.12 -13.25 21.75
C VAL A 60 -13.76 -13.12 21.05
N VAL A 61 -13.01 -14.20 20.95
CA VAL A 61 -11.70 -14.21 20.27
C VAL A 61 -11.85 -13.88 18.78
N ILE A 62 -12.82 -14.48 18.08
CA ILE A 62 -13.10 -14.19 16.67
C ILE A 62 -13.44 -12.72 16.47
N ASN A 63 -14.32 -12.16 17.30
CA ASN A 63 -14.72 -10.76 17.21
C ASN A 63 -13.56 -9.81 17.49
N ASN A 64 -12.68 -10.15 18.45
CA ASN A 64 -11.47 -9.37 18.73
C ASN A 64 -10.48 -9.39 17.55
N PHE A 65 -10.32 -10.52 16.88
CA PHE A 65 -9.49 -10.57 15.68
C PHE A 65 -10.11 -9.80 14.52
N LYS A 66 -11.44 -9.90 14.34
CA LYS A 66 -12.15 -9.14 13.33
C LYS A 66 -11.97 -7.63 13.53
N SER A 67 -12.17 -7.13 14.75
CA SER A 67 -11.99 -5.70 15.03
C SER A 67 -10.55 -5.23 14.80
N LYS A 68 -9.54 -6.03 15.20
CA LYS A 68 -8.13 -5.72 14.91
C LYS A 68 -7.83 -5.71 13.41
N PHE A 69 -8.40 -6.65 12.67
CA PHE A 69 -8.27 -6.72 11.22
C PHE A 69 -8.88 -5.48 10.56
N ASP A 70 -10.10 -5.10 10.96
CA ASP A 70 -10.80 -3.94 10.43
C ASP A 70 -10.01 -2.64 10.72
N VAL A 71 -9.46 -2.51 11.93
CA VAL A 71 -8.58 -1.37 12.29
C VAL A 71 -7.33 -1.34 11.42
N ALA A 72 -6.64 -2.47 11.27
CA ALA A 72 -5.44 -2.56 10.44
C ALA A 72 -5.74 -2.22 8.97
N HIS A 73 -6.90 -2.64 8.46
CA HIS A 73 -7.35 -2.34 7.11
C HIS A 73 -7.56 -0.82 6.91
N VAL A 74 -8.22 -0.15 7.86
CA VAL A 74 -8.41 1.31 7.83
C VAL A 74 -7.07 2.05 7.89
N GLN A 75 -6.14 1.60 8.73
CA GLN A 75 -4.80 2.18 8.83
C GLN A 75 -4.03 2.07 7.52
N LEU A 76 -4.07 0.90 6.87
CA LEU A 76 -3.45 0.67 5.56
C LEU A 76 -4.01 1.64 4.53
N ASN A 77 -5.34 1.76 4.44
CA ASN A 77 -5.98 2.67 3.50
C ASN A 77 -5.58 4.13 3.74
N THR A 78 -5.47 4.55 5.01
CA THR A 78 -5.04 5.91 5.37
C THR A 78 -3.58 6.17 4.99
N LEU A 79 -2.69 5.21 5.22
CA LEU A 79 -1.28 5.31 4.84
C LEU A 79 -1.11 5.39 3.32
N ASN A 80 -1.88 4.63 2.56
CA ASN A 80 -1.88 4.71 1.10
C ASN A 80 -2.31 6.09 0.61
N MET A 81 -3.40 6.65 1.16
CA MET A 81 -3.83 8.01 0.81
C MET A 81 -2.76 9.07 1.12
N ALA A 82 -2.08 8.95 2.27
CA ALA A 82 -0.99 9.85 2.63
C ALA A 82 0.22 9.70 1.69
N LEU A 83 0.52 8.47 1.26
CA LEU A 83 1.58 8.19 0.30
C LEU A 83 1.26 8.79 -1.08
N ASP A 84 0.01 8.68 -1.53
CA ASP A 84 -0.45 9.26 -2.79
C ASP A 84 -0.34 10.79 -2.79
N ALA A 85 -0.76 11.44 -1.70
CA ALA A 85 -0.59 12.88 -1.54
C ALA A 85 0.89 13.31 -1.61
N ARG A 86 1.78 12.57 -0.96
CA ARG A 86 3.23 12.80 -1.00
C ARG A 86 3.83 12.59 -2.38
N ASN A 87 3.36 11.61 -3.13
CA ASN A 87 3.80 11.38 -4.51
C ASN A 87 3.39 12.56 -5.41
N ILE A 88 2.16 13.06 -5.27
CA ILE A 88 1.69 14.25 -6.01
C ILE A 88 2.56 15.48 -5.69
N GLU A 89 2.86 15.73 -4.41
CA GLU A 89 3.73 16.82 -3.97
C GLU A 89 5.15 16.69 -4.57
N ARG A 90 5.72 15.49 -4.53
CA ARG A 90 7.04 15.20 -5.11
C ARG A 90 7.05 15.49 -6.62
N ASP A 91 6.04 15.05 -7.34
CA ASP A 91 5.97 15.21 -8.79
C ASP A 91 5.83 16.69 -9.15
N THR A 92 5.00 17.44 -8.41
CA THR A 92 4.88 18.91 -8.54
C THR A 92 6.22 19.60 -8.26
N LEU A 93 6.96 19.17 -7.24
CA LEU A 93 8.26 19.74 -6.92
C LEU A 93 9.30 19.42 -8.00
N MET A 94 9.25 18.22 -8.57
CA MET A 94 10.13 17.82 -9.67
C MET A 94 9.93 18.69 -10.91
N GLU A 95 8.69 19.04 -11.25
CA GLU A 95 8.41 20.00 -12.33
C GLU A 95 9.02 21.38 -12.05
N LYS A 96 8.90 21.88 -10.80
CA LYS A 96 9.53 23.15 -10.40
C LYS A 96 11.05 23.11 -10.47
N VAL A 97 11.66 21.99 -10.06
CA VAL A 97 13.12 21.78 -10.17
C VAL A 97 13.54 21.79 -11.63
N ASN A 98 12.81 21.11 -12.52
CA ASN A 98 13.12 21.10 -13.95
C ASN A 98 13.04 22.52 -14.56
N ALA A 99 12.03 23.31 -14.17
CA ALA A 99 11.92 24.70 -14.60
C ALA A 99 13.09 25.56 -14.11
N LEU A 100 13.50 25.42 -12.84
CA LEU A 100 14.64 26.14 -12.27
C LEU A 100 15.96 25.75 -12.95
N VAL A 101 16.16 24.46 -13.25
CA VAL A 101 17.33 23.99 -13.98
C VAL A 101 17.40 24.64 -15.37
N ALA A 102 16.28 24.72 -16.08
CA ALA A 102 16.23 25.38 -17.39
C ALA A 102 16.58 26.87 -17.30
N ILE A 103 16.05 27.58 -16.29
CA ILE A 103 16.37 29.00 -16.04
C ILE A 103 17.88 29.17 -15.77
N ASN A 104 18.44 28.37 -14.86
CA ASN A 104 19.84 28.44 -14.50
C ASN A 104 20.77 28.20 -15.69
N ILE A 105 20.41 27.27 -16.58
CA ILE A 105 21.16 27.03 -17.83
C ILE A 105 21.18 28.29 -18.71
N VAL A 106 20.03 28.96 -18.87
CA VAL A 106 19.94 30.20 -19.66
C VAL A 106 20.76 31.33 -19.02
N GLU A 107 20.69 31.49 -17.71
CA GLU A 107 21.47 32.50 -16.97
C GLU A 107 22.97 32.25 -17.09
N ALA A 108 23.42 31.00 -16.93
CA ALA A 108 24.81 30.61 -17.11
C ALA A 108 25.31 30.88 -18.54
N ASN A 109 24.46 30.68 -19.56
CA ASN A 109 24.81 31.00 -20.95
C ASN A 109 24.99 32.51 -21.15
N LYS A 110 24.08 33.33 -20.61
CA LYS A 110 24.18 34.79 -20.69
C LYS A 110 25.41 35.33 -19.95
N ALA A 111 25.73 34.76 -18.79
CA ALA A 111 26.93 35.12 -18.02
C ALA A 111 28.20 34.86 -18.84
N ARG A 112 28.31 33.67 -19.46
CA ARG A 112 29.45 33.35 -20.34
C ARG A 112 29.58 34.29 -21.54
N GLU A 113 28.46 34.64 -22.18
CA GLU A 113 28.47 35.59 -23.30
C GLU A 113 28.94 36.99 -22.86
N LEU A 114 28.49 37.44 -21.69
CA LEU A 114 28.92 38.71 -21.12
C LEU A 114 30.41 38.70 -20.76
N GLU A 115 30.91 37.62 -20.16
CA GLU A 115 32.33 37.43 -19.86
C GLU A 115 33.19 37.52 -21.12
N GLU A 116 32.76 36.90 -22.23
CA GLU A 116 33.47 36.99 -23.52
C GLU A 116 33.53 38.44 -24.03
N LYS A 117 32.41 39.17 -23.98
CA LYS A 117 32.36 40.59 -24.38
C LYS A 117 33.24 41.46 -23.49
N VAL A 118 33.24 41.21 -22.18
CA VAL A 118 34.10 41.92 -21.21
C VAL A 118 35.57 41.64 -21.49
N LEU A 119 35.95 40.40 -21.80
CA LEU A 119 37.32 40.05 -22.18
C LEU A 119 37.76 40.78 -23.46
N LYS A 120 36.90 40.81 -24.48
CA LYS A 120 37.16 41.59 -25.71
C LYS A 120 37.34 43.07 -25.41
N LEU A 121 36.47 43.67 -24.60
CA LEU A 121 36.57 45.08 -24.23
C LEU A 121 37.85 45.37 -23.45
N LYS A 122 38.23 44.52 -22.48
CA LYS A 122 39.49 44.64 -21.74
C LYS A 122 40.69 44.60 -22.69
N MET A 123 40.67 43.71 -23.68
CA MET A 123 41.73 43.62 -24.69
C MET A 123 41.85 44.92 -25.50
N PHE A 124 40.73 45.50 -25.95
CA PHE A 124 40.74 46.81 -26.63
C PHE A 124 41.33 47.92 -25.76
N ILE A 125 40.94 48.00 -24.49
CA ILE A 125 41.47 49.00 -23.54
C ILE A 125 42.99 48.87 -23.38
N ILE A 126 43.50 47.65 -23.23
CA ILE A 126 44.95 47.40 -23.08
C ILE A 126 45.71 47.83 -24.34
N ILE A 127 45.19 47.49 -25.53
CA ILE A 127 45.80 47.89 -26.81
C ILE A 127 45.83 49.41 -26.93
N SER A 128 44.69 50.08 -26.70
CA SER A 128 44.59 51.55 -26.77
C SER A 128 45.53 52.24 -25.78
N TYR A 129 45.62 51.73 -24.54
CA TYR A 129 46.55 52.25 -23.53
C TYR A 129 48.01 52.12 -23.98
N THR A 130 48.40 50.97 -24.52
CA THR A 130 49.77 50.72 -24.99
C THR A 130 50.16 51.64 -26.15
N LEU A 131 49.26 51.82 -27.12
CA LEU A 131 49.46 52.73 -28.25
C LEU A 131 49.57 54.19 -27.79
N PHE A 132 48.71 54.62 -26.86
CA PHE A 132 48.72 55.97 -26.32
C PHE A 132 50.03 56.30 -25.58
N VAL A 133 50.48 55.41 -24.69
CA VAL A 133 51.75 55.57 -23.98
C VAL A 133 52.93 55.63 -24.96
N GLY A 134 52.94 54.75 -25.97
CA GLY A 134 53.97 54.76 -27.02
C GLY A 134 54.01 56.08 -27.81
N PHE A 135 52.84 56.61 -28.18
CA PHE A 135 52.72 57.90 -28.87
C PHE A 135 53.25 59.06 -28.03
N VAL A 136 52.87 59.14 -26.74
CA VAL A 136 53.35 60.19 -25.83
C VAL A 136 54.87 60.11 -25.64
N ALA A 137 55.43 58.91 -25.45
CA ALA A 137 56.87 58.73 -25.29
C ALA A 137 57.65 59.17 -26.54
N ALA A 138 57.17 58.82 -27.74
CA ALA A 138 57.80 59.25 -29.01
C ALA A 138 57.76 60.78 -29.19
N PHE A 139 56.68 61.43 -28.75
CA PHE A 139 56.55 62.88 -28.78
C PHE A 139 57.53 63.58 -27.82
N LEU A 140 57.73 63.02 -26.62
CA LEU A 140 58.66 63.56 -25.62
C LEU A 140 60.14 63.34 -25.97
N MET A 141 60.46 62.38 -26.84
CA MET A 141 61.83 62.08 -27.29
C MET A 141 62.27 62.87 -28.54
N LYS A 142 61.40 63.75 -29.07
CA LYS A 142 61.66 64.58 -30.25
C LYS A 142 61.86 66.04 -29.84
#